data_AF-A0AAV2RGB6-F1
#
_entry.id   AF-A0AAV2RGB6-F1
#
_cell.length_a   1.000
_cell.length_b   1.000
_cell.length_c   1.000
_cell.angle_alpha   90.00
_cell.angle_beta   90.00
_cell.angle_gamma   90.00
#
_symmetry.space_group_name_H-M   'P 1'
#
loop_
_entity.id
_entity.type
_entity.pdbx_description
1 polymer ?
#
loop_
_entity_poly.entity_id
_entity_poly.type
_entity_poly.pdbx_seq_one_letter_code
_entity_poly.pdbx_strand_id
1 'polypeptide(L)'
;MLKINRLFTLVFLGTIWNLVFAEEAKSSATVSLPSFEVIESVMRTSFENISRAHLLGGGSRGRGEAQEAMSYLSHSIHAPNAYSWKLNCVWEAMSHAASHLHELNETLPDARLSADTLNELVDRYGGSLCSRLSKDECGANYAEINCNSTYEYRSVNGTCNNLKNTRWGSAPIPFERYLQPAYGDGTESFRKSKNGKDLPNPRKISRILSNSKKRKTPKVTLMVMHWGQFIDHDVTLTPVMELHEPVDGSKSILCCDKGLYANSDPQQLGKACRPIDVENDAYFRQDNRQCLHFVRSMPTTRGCSF
;
A
#
# COMPACT_ATOMS: atom_id res chain seq x y z
N MET A 1 -29.86 -5.96 9.52
CA MET A 1 -28.80 -5.79 8.47
C MET A 1 -29.13 -4.49 7.74
N LEU A 2 -28.31 -3.46 7.94
CA LEU A 2 -28.51 -2.13 7.33
C LEU A 2 -28.77 -2.26 5.83
N LYS A 3 -29.97 -1.88 5.39
CA LYS A 3 -30.33 -1.83 3.97
C LYS A 3 -29.64 -0.61 3.36
N ILE A 4 -28.46 -0.81 2.80
CA ILE A 4 -27.80 0.18 1.95
C ILE A 4 -28.75 0.48 0.81
N ASN A 5 -29.35 1.67 0.81
CA ASN A 5 -30.38 2.03 -0.15
C ASN A 5 -29.73 2.24 -1.53
N ARG A 6 -30.41 1.85 -2.60
CA ARG A 6 -30.02 2.12 -3.99
C ARG A 6 -29.68 3.60 -4.21
N LEU A 7 -30.39 4.47 -3.49
CA LEU A 7 -30.16 5.92 -3.46
C LEU A 7 -28.77 6.30 -2.91
N PHE A 8 -28.26 5.59 -1.90
CA PHE A 8 -26.94 5.84 -1.32
C PHE A 8 -25.83 5.56 -2.32
N THR A 9 -25.89 4.39 -2.98
CA THR A 9 -24.91 4.02 -4.00
C THR A 9 -24.94 5.00 -5.15
N LEU A 10 -26.12 5.44 -5.60
CA LEU A 10 -26.24 6.42 -6.69
C LEU A 10 -25.73 7.82 -6.30
N VAL A 11 -26.03 8.31 -5.09
CA VAL A 11 -25.60 9.64 -4.63
C VAL A 11 -24.10 9.65 -4.31
N PHE A 12 -23.58 8.65 -3.59
CA PHE A 12 -22.15 8.54 -3.26
C PHE A 12 -21.29 8.35 -4.52
N LEU A 13 -21.67 7.43 -5.40
CA LEU A 13 -20.93 7.20 -6.65
C LEU A 13 -21.10 8.35 -7.65
N GLY A 14 -22.28 8.97 -7.74
CA GLY A 14 -22.51 10.14 -8.58
C GLY A 14 -21.74 11.37 -8.11
N THR A 15 -21.61 11.56 -6.80
CA THR A 15 -20.84 12.67 -6.22
C THR A 15 -19.34 12.45 -6.43
N ILE A 16 -18.84 11.24 -6.19
CA ILE A 16 -17.43 10.90 -6.48
C ILE A 16 -17.14 11.01 -7.98
N TRP A 17 -18.03 10.53 -8.86
CA TRP A 17 -17.88 10.68 -10.31
C TRP A 17 -17.75 12.15 -10.72
N ASN A 18 -18.64 13.01 -10.23
CA ASN A 18 -18.59 14.44 -10.54
C ASN A 18 -17.36 15.13 -9.91
N LEU A 19 -16.97 14.77 -8.69
CA LEU A 19 -15.78 15.35 -8.06
C LEU A 19 -14.47 14.92 -8.71
N VAL A 20 -14.43 13.70 -9.25
CA VAL A 20 -13.19 13.07 -9.74
C VAL A 20 -13.02 13.23 -11.25
N PHE A 21 -14.11 13.23 -12.03
CA PHE A 21 -14.08 13.15 -13.50
C PHE A 21 -14.86 14.26 -14.23
N ALA A 22 -15.53 15.20 -13.54
CA ALA A 22 -16.37 16.20 -14.21
C ALA A 22 -15.61 17.19 -15.13
N GLU A 23 -14.33 17.46 -14.87
CA GLU A 23 -13.51 18.32 -15.75
C GLU A 23 -13.03 17.58 -17.02
N GLU A 24 -12.95 16.25 -17.00
CA GLU A 24 -12.42 15.42 -18.09
C GLU A 24 -13.48 15.00 -19.09
N ALA A 25 -14.73 14.80 -18.65
CA ALA A 25 -15.87 14.62 -19.53
C ALA A 25 -16.09 15.82 -20.48
N LYS A 26 -15.50 16.97 -20.16
CA LYS A 26 -15.58 18.21 -20.95
C LYS A 26 -14.35 18.46 -21.84
N SER A 27 -13.21 17.78 -21.65
CA SER A 27 -11.92 18.21 -22.24
C SER A 27 -11.17 17.21 -23.12
N SER A 28 -11.50 15.91 -23.14
CA SER A 28 -10.70 14.93 -23.88
C SER A 28 -11.45 14.24 -25.03
N ALA A 29 -11.07 14.56 -26.27
CA ALA A 29 -11.49 13.82 -27.46
C ALA A 29 -10.71 12.51 -27.68
N THR A 30 -9.81 12.13 -26.77
CA THR A 30 -8.81 11.06 -26.97
C THR A 30 -8.80 9.94 -25.92
N VAL A 31 -9.66 10.00 -24.90
CA VAL A 31 -9.80 8.91 -23.90
C VAL A 31 -11.18 8.29 -24.05
N SER A 32 -11.25 7.03 -24.48
CA SER A 32 -12.50 6.26 -24.50
C SER A 32 -12.86 5.87 -23.07
N LEU A 33 -13.52 6.77 -22.34
CA LEU A 33 -14.09 6.44 -21.03
C LEU A 33 -15.15 5.34 -21.21
N PRO A 34 -15.17 4.30 -20.36
CA PRO A 34 -16.31 3.38 -20.28
C PRO A 34 -17.59 4.18 -20.02
N SER A 35 -18.75 3.68 -20.49
CA SER A 35 -20.02 4.36 -20.21
C SER A 35 -20.24 4.49 -18.70
N PHE A 36 -20.94 5.54 -18.29
CA PHE A 36 -21.31 5.79 -16.89
C PHE A 36 -21.94 4.54 -16.25
N GLU A 37 -22.77 3.81 -17.01
CA GLU A 37 -23.43 2.57 -16.57
C GLU A 37 -22.44 1.46 -16.21
N VAL A 38 -21.35 1.31 -16.98
CA VAL A 38 -20.31 0.30 -16.70
C VAL A 38 -19.56 0.65 -15.42
N ILE A 39 -19.18 1.91 -15.27
CA ILE A 39 -18.42 2.39 -14.11
C ILE A 39 -19.29 2.32 -12.85
N GLU A 40 -20.53 2.80 -12.92
CA GLU A 40 -21.51 2.71 -11.84
C GLU A 40 -21.72 1.26 -11.41
N SER A 41 -21.83 0.34 -12.38
CA SER A 41 -22.00 -1.08 -12.06
C SER A 41 -20.81 -1.67 -11.34
N VAL A 42 -19.58 -1.41 -11.82
CA VAL A 42 -18.38 -1.95 -11.16
C VAL A 42 -18.20 -1.35 -9.77
N MET A 43 -18.38 -0.04 -9.64
CA MET A 43 -18.25 0.66 -8.35
C MET A 43 -19.30 0.18 -7.33
N ARG A 44 -20.54 -0.05 -7.77
CA ARG A 44 -21.59 -0.64 -6.93
C ARG A 44 -21.22 -2.03 -6.46
N THR A 45 -20.79 -2.90 -7.36
CA THR A 45 -20.38 -4.28 -7.02
C THR A 45 -19.19 -4.28 -6.07
N SER A 46 -18.19 -3.42 -6.30
CA SER A 46 -17.06 -3.24 -5.39
C SER A 46 -17.50 -2.78 -4.01
N PHE A 47 -18.40 -1.78 -3.92
CA PHE A 47 -18.90 -1.28 -2.64
C PHE A 47 -19.66 -2.35 -1.84
N GLU A 48 -20.53 -3.10 -2.52
CA GLU A 48 -21.30 -4.20 -1.92
C GLU A 48 -20.38 -5.31 -1.43
N ASN A 49 -19.34 -5.65 -2.19
CA ASN A 49 -18.36 -6.67 -1.82
C ASN A 49 -17.50 -6.23 -0.62
N ILE A 50 -17.05 -4.98 -0.57
CA ILE A 50 -16.32 -4.42 0.58
C ILE A 50 -17.23 -4.41 1.82
N SER A 51 -18.46 -3.89 1.67
CA SER A 51 -19.42 -3.82 2.77
C SER A 51 -19.76 -5.20 3.33
N ARG A 52 -19.97 -6.21 2.47
CA ARG A 52 -20.15 -7.60 2.88
C ARG A 52 -18.91 -8.18 3.57
N ALA A 53 -17.72 -7.87 3.07
CA ALA A 53 -16.46 -8.33 3.68
C ALA A 53 -16.27 -7.79 5.09
N HIS A 54 -16.69 -6.54 5.35
CA HIS A 54 -16.69 -5.94 6.68
C HIS A 54 -17.80 -6.51 7.58
N LEU A 55 -19.03 -6.65 7.08
CA LEU A 55 -20.19 -7.10 7.87
C LEU A 55 -20.18 -8.59 8.26
N LEU A 56 -19.57 -9.47 7.46
CA LEU A 56 -19.63 -10.93 7.67
C LEU A 56 -18.36 -11.51 8.33
N GLY A 57 -17.39 -10.68 8.73
CA GLY A 57 -16.13 -11.14 9.34
C GLY A 57 -15.23 -11.99 8.42
N GLY A 58 -15.60 -12.19 7.15
CA GLY A 58 -14.86 -12.98 6.14
C GLY A 58 -13.78 -12.19 5.41
N GLY A 59 -13.03 -11.36 6.14
CA GLY A 59 -12.41 -10.10 5.71
C GLY A 59 -11.35 -10.08 4.58
N SER A 60 -11.00 -11.18 3.93
CA SER A 60 -9.94 -11.18 2.90
C SER A 60 -10.44 -11.42 1.47
N ARG A 61 -11.47 -12.25 1.28
CA ARG A 61 -11.94 -12.63 -0.06
C ARG A 61 -12.73 -11.52 -0.76
N GLY A 62 -13.72 -10.94 -0.06
CA GLY A 62 -14.54 -9.86 -0.64
C GLY A 62 -13.76 -8.55 -0.86
N ARG A 63 -12.76 -8.25 -0.02
CA ARG A 63 -11.82 -7.13 -0.27
C ARG A 63 -10.96 -7.39 -1.51
N GLY A 64 -10.46 -8.62 -1.68
CA GLY A 64 -9.68 -9.00 -2.86
C GLY A 64 -10.48 -8.91 -4.16
N GLU A 65 -11.71 -9.42 -4.17
CA GLU A 65 -12.61 -9.35 -5.35
C GLU A 65 -12.98 -7.90 -5.70
N ALA A 66 -13.18 -7.02 -4.70
CA ALA A 66 -13.40 -5.60 -4.94
C ALA A 66 -12.15 -4.86 -5.45
N GLN A 67 -10.97 -5.22 -4.96
CA GLN A 67 -9.70 -4.62 -5.39
C GLN A 67 -9.34 -5.04 -6.83
N GLU A 68 -9.65 -6.28 -7.20
CA GLU A 68 -9.51 -6.80 -8.57
C GLU A 68 -10.46 -6.06 -9.54
N ALA A 69 -11.71 -5.84 -9.15
CA ALA A 69 -12.69 -5.09 -9.94
C ALA A 69 -12.25 -3.61 -10.17
N MET A 70 -11.68 -2.97 -9.16
CA MET A 70 -11.13 -1.61 -9.29
C MET A 70 -9.85 -1.57 -10.14
N SER A 71 -9.02 -2.61 -10.06
CA SER A 71 -7.84 -2.75 -10.93
C SER A 71 -8.24 -2.93 -12.39
N TYR A 72 -9.32 -3.67 -12.66
CA TYR A 72 -9.89 -3.83 -14.00
C TYR A 72 -10.41 -2.50 -14.56
N LEU A 73 -11.06 -1.67 -13.73
CA LEU A 73 -11.47 -0.31 -14.15
C LEU A 73 -10.27 0.57 -14.50
N SER A 74 -9.21 0.56 -13.68
CA SER A 74 -7.97 1.31 -13.94
C SER A 74 -7.38 0.96 -15.31
N HIS A 75 -7.28 -0.33 -15.63
CA HIS A 75 -6.81 -0.82 -16.93
C HIS A 75 -7.77 -0.46 -18.07
N SER A 76 -9.08 -0.58 -17.85
CA SER A 76 -10.12 -0.31 -18.87
C SER A 76 -10.18 1.16 -19.29
N ILE A 77 -9.84 2.08 -18.39
CA ILE A 77 -9.86 3.52 -18.64
C ILE A 77 -8.62 4.01 -19.41
N HIS A 78 -7.62 3.15 -19.69
CA HIS A 78 -6.32 3.56 -20.24
C HIS A 78 -5.75 4.78 -19.52
N ALA A 79 -5.94 4.84 -18.21
CA ALA A 79 -5.59 6.00 -17.41
C ALA A 79 -4.05 6.08 -17.31
N PRO A 80 -3.36 7.05 -17.95
CA PRO A 80 -1.96 7.32 -17.62
C PRO A 80 -1.83 7.60 -16.12
N ASN A 81 -0.62 7.43 -15.56
CA ASN A 81 -0.28 7.56 -14.12
C ASN A 81 -0.86 8.83 -13.44
N ALA A 82 -1.23 9.86 -14.20
CA ALA A 82 -1.97 11.05 -13.76
C ALA A 82 -3.37 10.77 -13.15
N TYR A 83 -3.98 9.59 -13.38
CA TYR A 83 -5.33 9.26 -12.93
C TYR A 83 -5.37 8.12 -11.87
N SER A 84 -4.23 7.51 -11.52
CA SER A 84 -4.20 6.42 -10.52
C SER A 84 -4.63 6.89 -9.14
N TRP A 85 -4.20 8.10 -8.74
CA TRP A 85 -4.55 8.71 -7.45
C TRP A 85 -6.05 8.97 -7.30
N LYS A 86 -6.74 9.27 -8.41
CA LYS A 86 -8.19 9.50 -8.45
C LYS A 86 -8.94 8.22 -8.08
N LEU A 87 -8.60 7.11 -8.74
CA LEU A 87 -9.18 5.80 -8.47
C LEU A 87 -8.83 5.28 -7.06
N ASN A 88 -7.61 5.54 -6.59
CA ASN A 88 -7.24 5.26 -5.20
C ASN A 88 -8.05 6.09 -4.20
N CYS A 89 -8.33 7.37 -4.50
CA CYS A 89 -9.18 8.15 -3.62
C CYS A 89 -10.56 7.50 -3.50
N VAL A 90 -11.15 7.11 -4.63
CA VAL A 90 -12.45 6.45 -4.61
C VAL A 90 -12.40 5.17 -3.78
N TRP A 91 -11.35 4.36 -3.94
CA TRP A 91 -11.15 3.14 -3.16
C TRP A 91 -11.06 3.38 -1.65
N GLU A 92 -10.24 4.35 -1.23
CA GLU A 92 -10.07 4.70 0.18
C GLU A 92 -11.38 5.25 0.77
N ALA A 93 -12.06 6.14 0.04
CA ALA A 93 -13.36 6.67 0.43
C ALA A 93 -14.39 5.57 0.64
N MET A 94 -14.45 4.60 -0.28
CA MET A 94 -15.35 3.45 -0.21
C MET A 94 -15.01 2.54 0.97
N SER A 95 -13.72 2.27 1.20
CA SER A 95 -13.24 1.40 2.28
C SER A 95 -13.53 1.98 3.66
N HIS A 96 -13.27 3.28 3.84
CA HIS A 96 -13.56 3.99 5.09
C HIS A 96 -15.07 4.09 5.34
N ALA A 97 -15.86 4.42 4.33
CA ALA A 97 -17.31 4.46 4.45
C ALA A 97 -17.90 3.08 4.82
N ALA A 98 -17.40 2.01 4.20
CA ALA A 98 -17.84 0.65 4.51
C ALA A 98 -17.46 0.21 5.94
N SER A 99 -16.27 0.60 6.43
CA SER A 99 -15.87 0.35 7.81
C SER A 99 -16.76 1.08 8.82
N HIS A 100 -17.09 2.35 8.55
CA HIS A 100 -17.94 3.14 9.43
C HIS A 100 -19.40 2.66 9.43
N LEU A 101 -19.91 2.23 8.27
CA LEU A 101 -21.22 1.58 8.18
C LEU A 101 -21.28 0.26 8.94
N HIS A 102 -20.17 -0.47 9.03
CA HIS A 102 -20.06 -1.67 9.86
C HIS A 102 -20.18 -1.32 11.36
N GLU A 103 -19.45 -0.31 11.85
CA GLU A 103 -19.56 0.19 13.23
C GLU A 103 -21.00 0.64 13.56
N LEU A 104 -21.66 1.34 12.64
CA LEU A 104 -23.06 1.75 12.79
C LEU A 104 -24.02 0.56 12.81
N ASN A 105 -23.73 -0.52 12.05
CA ASN A 105 -24.54 -1.74 12.06
C ASN A 105 -24.39 -2.53 13.37
N GLU A 106 -23.22 -2.51 13.99
CA GLU A 106 -23.02 -3.15 15.31
C GLU A 106 -23.74 -2.39 16.42
N THR A 107 -23.81 -1.06 16.32
CA THR A 107 -24.44 -0.22 17.34
C THR A 107 -25.96 -0.09 17.16
N LEU A 108 -26.47 -0.13 15.92
CA LEU A 108 -27.90 0.06 15.59
C LEU A 108 -28.35 -0.89 14.45
N PRO A 109 -28.59 -2.18 14.73
CA PRO A 109 -28.72 -3.23 13.71
C PRO A 109 -29.93 -3.15 12.75
N ASP A 110 -30.89 -2.24 13.00
CA ASP A 110 -32.12 -2.06 12.22
C ASP A 110 -32.49 -0.58 11.91
N ALA A 111 -31.58 0.36 12.17
CA ALA A 111 -31.82 1.77 11.83
C ALA A 111 -31.81 1.98 10.31
N ARG A 112 -32.76 2.78 9.79
CA ARG A 112 -32.63 3.35 8.44
C ARG A 112 -31.73 4.57 8.55
N LEU A 113 -30.65 4.61 7.77
CA LEU A 113 -29.81 5.81 7.64
C LEU A 113 -30.67 6.97 7.12
N SER A 114 -30.65 8.10 7.82
CA SER A 114 -31.30 9.33 7.36
C SER A 114 -30.52 9.93 6.19
N ALA A 115 -31.19 10.74 5.36
CA ALA A 115 -30.52 11.47 4.29
C ALA A 115 -29.37 12.36 4.81
N ASP A 116 -29.52 12.91 6.02
CA ASP A 116 -28.52 13.77 6.65
C ASP A 116 -27.26 12.99 7.06
N THR A 117 -27.41 11.80 7.65
CA THR A 117 -26.27 10.91 7.94
C THR A 117 -25.57 10.48 6.66
N LEU A 118 -26.32 10.25 5.57
CA LEU A 118 -25.73 9.90 4.28
C LEU A 118 -24.93 11.07 3.67
N ASN A 119 -25.46 12.29 3.75
CA ASN A 119 -24.76 13.49 3.30
C ASN A 119 -23.50 13.75 4.14
N GLU A 120 -23.54 13.50 5.46
CA GLU A 120 -22.37 13.59 6.33
C GLU A 120 -21.28 12.57 5.95
N LEU A 121 -21.65 11.34 5.58
CA LEU A 121 -20.69 10.33 5.10
C LEU A 121 -20.07 10.71 3.75
N VAL A 122 -20.87 11.25 2.83
CA VAL A 122 -20.39 11.76 1.53
C VAL A 122 -19.46 12.96 1.73
N ASP A 123 -19.75 13.87 2.66
CA ASP A 123 -18.93 15.05 2.93
C ASP A 123 -17.62 14.67 3.66
N ARG A 124 -17.73 13.79 4.66
CA ARG A 124 -16.60 13.28 5.46
C ARG A 124 -15.65 12.39 4.65
N TYR A 125 -16.16 11.53 3.78
CA TYR A 125 -15.35 10.53 3.06
C TYR A 125 -15.25 10.74 1.55
N GLY A 126 -16.18 11.46 0.92
CA GLY A 126 -16.17 11.70 -0.54
C GLY A 126 -15.42 12.98 -0.93
N GLY A 127 -15.79 14.14 -0.36
CA GLY A 127 -15.20 15.43 -0.75
C GLY A 127 -13.90 15.78 -0.03
N SER A 128 -13.90 15.72 1.31
CA SER A 128 -12.75 16.15 2.11
C SER A 128 -11.57 15.16 2.11
N LEU A 129 -11.81 13.88 1.81
CA LEU A 129 -10.77 12.84 1.70
C LEU A 129 -10.02 12.97 0.36
N CYS A 130 -10.73 13.14 -0.76
CA CYS A 130 -10.10 13.37 -2.07
C CYS A 130 -9.38 14.71 -2.14
N SER A 131 -9.92 15.75 -1.48
CA SER A 131 -9.24 17.05 -1.40
C SER A 131 -7.91 16.94 -0.64
N ARG A 132 -7.85 16.19 0.47
CA ARG A 132 -6.63 15.92 1.24
C ARG A 132 -5.62 15.03 0.49
N LEU A 133 -6.10 14.03 -0.25
CA LEU A 133 -5.24 13.18 -1.10
C LEU A 133 -4.70 13.92 -2.34
N SER A 134 -5.43 14.93 -2.85
CA SER A 134 -5.07 15.63 -4.08
C SER A 134 -3.95 16.69 -3.94
N LYS A 135 -3.68 17.21 -2.74
CA LYS A 135 -2.80 18.38 -2.60
C LYS A 135 -1.61 18.24 -1.65
N ASP A 136 -1.70 17.57 -0.51
CA ASP A 136 -0.70 17.81 0.54
C ASP A 136 0.20 16.63 0.96
N GLU A 137 -0.08 15.36 0.61
CA GLU A 137 0.77 14.23 1.05
C GLU A 137 1.36 13.36 -0.07
N CYS A 138 0.70 13.29 -1.24
CA CYS A 138 1.35 12.77 -2.44
C CYS A 138 2.00 13.89 -3.27
N GLY A 139 1.65 15.16 -3.09
CA GLY A 139 1.97 16.26 -4.01
C GLY A 139 3.08 17.23 -3.58
N ALA A 140 3.60 17.15 -2.36
CA ALA A 140 4.50 18.18 -1.79
C ALA A 140 5.85 18.36 -2.52
N ASN A 141 6.15 17.57 -3.57
CA ASN A 141 7.27 17.80 -4.50
C ASN A 141 6.97 17.38 -5.95
N TYR A 142 5.71 17.46 -6.40
CA TYR A 142 5.34 17.24 -7.80
C TYR A 142 5.30 18.53 -8.63
N ALA A 143 6.21 19.47 -8.36
CA ALA A 143 6.49 20.48 -9.36
C ALA A 143 6.92 19.74 -10.65
N GLU A 144 6.28 20.09 -11.77
CA GLU A 144 6.69 19.62 -13.10
C GLU A 144 8.17 19.97 -13.27
N ILE A 145 9.00 18.96 -13.52
CA ILE A 145 10.42 19.18 -13.79
C ILE A 145 10.52 19.65 -15.24
N ASN A 146 10.95 20.89 -15.44
CA ASN A 146 11.29 21.38 -16.77
C ASN A 146 12.65 20.79 -17.19
N CYS A 147 12.61 19.86 -18.14
CA CYS A 147 13.80 19.16 -18.62
C CYS A 147 14.41 19.87 -19.82
N ASN A 148 15.72 20.16 -19.76
CA ASN A 148 16.47 20.59 -20.93
C ASN A 148 16.87 19.38 -21.79
N SER A 149 16.20 19.20 -22.94
CA SER A 149 16.48 18.10 -23.88
C SER A 149 17.84 18.18 -24.56
N THR A 150 18.52 19.33 -24.49
CA THR A 150 19.86 19.53 -25.05
C THR A 150 20.98 19.27 -24.04
N TYR A 151 20.65 18.99 -22.79
CA TYR A 151 21.65 18.70 -21.76
C TYR A 151 22.26 17.32 -21.98
N GLU A 152 23.59 17.25 -22.07
CA GLU A 152 24.30 16.05 -22.55
C GLU A 152 24.53 14.98 -21.46
N TYR A 153 24.43 15.35 -20.19
CA TYR A 153 24.79 14.47 -19.06
C TYR A 153 23.57 13.98 -18.28
N ARG A 154 23.71 12.81 -17.65
CA ARG A 154 22.67 12.27 -16.75
C ARG A 154 22.60 13.15 -15.51
N SER A 155 21.38 13.38 -15.02
CA SER A 155 21.20 13.94 -13.69
C SER A 155 21.67 12.93 -12.63
N VAL A 156 22.20 13.44 -11.52
CA VAL A 156 22.70 12.60 -10.41
C VAL A 156 21.62 11.69 -9.84
N ASN A 157 20.36 12.16 -9.84
CA ASN A 157 19.23 11.43 -9.29
C ASN A 157 18.36 10.74 -10.35
N GLY A 158 18.76 10.71 -11.63
CA GLY A 158 18.01 10.05 -12.71
C GLY A 158 16.81 10.81 -13.27
N THR A 159 16.48 12.00 -12.77
CA THR A 159 15.44 12.86 -13.37
C THR A 159 15.77 13.25 -14.82
N CYS A 160 14.75 13.55 -15.61
CA CYS A 160 14.84 13.92 -17.03
C CYS A 160 15.44 12.86 -17.97
N ASN A 161 15.64 11.62 -17.51
CA ASN A 161 16.02 10.53 -18.41
C ASN A 161 14.92 10.23 -19.45
N ASN A 162 13.65 10.34 -19.04
CA ASN A 162 12.49 10.28 -19.91
C ASN A 162 11.81 11.66 -19.96
N LEU A 163 11.79 12.31 -21.12
CA LEU A 163 11.29 13.69 -21.26
C LEU A 163 9.76 13.80 -21.10
N LYS A 164 9.02 12.70 -21.31
CA LYS A 164 7.56 12.65 -21.11
C LYS A 164 7.21 12.37 -19.65
N ASN A 165 7.96 11.48 -19.00
CA ASN A 165 7.79 11.08 -17.61
C ASN A 165 9.09 11.36 -16.84
N THR A 166 9.27 12.62 -16.47
CA THR A 166 10.56 13.19 -16.03
C THR A 166 11.14 12.58 -14.75
N ARG A 167 10.38 11.76 -14.03
CA ARG A 167 10.79 11.08 -12.79
C ARG A 167 10.94 9.57 -12.90
N TRP A 168 10.64 8.96 -14.05
CA TRP A 168 10.78 7.51 -14.20
C TRP A 168 12.23 7.06 -13.97
N GLY A 169 12.41 6.15 -13.02
CA GLY A 169 13.72 5.64 -12.60
C GLY A 169 14.57 6.63 -11.77
N SER A 170 14.01 7.77 -11.37
CA SER A 170 14.73 8.73 -10.51
C SER A 170 14.72 8.31 -9.03
N ALA A 171 15.62 8.85 -8.23
CA ALA A 171 15.66 8.65 -6.78
C ALA A 171 15.43 9.97 -6.01
N PRO A 172 14.76 9.94 -4.84
CA PRO A 172 14.03 8.81 -4.27
C PRO A 172 12.59 8.74 -4.82
N ILE A 173 12.19 7.58 -5.34
CA ILE A 173 10.79 7.27 -5.68
C ILE A 173 10.42 5.87 -5.15
N PRO A 174 9.13 5.56 -4.97
CA PRO A 174 8.70 4.22 -4.58
C PRO A 174 8.97 3.19 -5.68
N PHE A 175 9.12 1.92 -5.28
CA PHE A 175 9.19 0.83 -6.25
C PHE A 175 7.87 0.68 -7.00
N GLU A 176 7.99 0.50 -8.32
CA GLU A 176 6.90 0.07 -9.18
C GLU A 176 6.35 -1.28 -8.71
N ARG A 177 5.02 -1.43 -8.71
CA ARG A 177 4.37 -2.67 -8.32
C ARG A 177 3.79 -3.39 -9.55
N TYR A 178 4.48 -4.42 -10.02
CA TYR A 178 3.94 -5.30 -11.07
C TYR A 178 2.71 -6.11 -10.65
N LEU A 179 2.54 -6.34 -9.34
CA LEU A 179 1.40 -7.04 -8.75
C LEU A 179 0.92 -6.30 -7.50
N GLN A 180 -0.36 -6.47 -7.20
CA GLN A 180 -0.96 -5.92 -5.98
C GLN A 180 -0.23 -6.42 -4.72
N PRO A 181 0.03 -5.54 -3.74
CA PRO A 181 0.68 -5.96 -2.51
C PRO A 181 -0.22 -6.89 -1.70
N ALA A 182 0.38 -7.92 -1.10
CA ALA A 182 -0.33 -8.90 -0.28
C ALA A 182 -0.04 -8.70 1.21
N TYR A 183 -0.90 -7.94 1.89
CA TYR A 183 -0.85 -7.71 3.34
C TYR A 183 -1.99 -8.45 4.05
N GLY A 184 -1.83 -8.75 5.34
CA GLY A 184 -2.83 -9.49 6.13
C GLY A 184 -4.14 -8.74 6.36
N ASP A 185 -4.09 -7.41 6.32
CA ASP A 185 -5.17 -6.44 6.51
C ASP A 185 -5.46 -5.66 5.21
N GLY A 186 -4.71 -5.94 4.15
CA GLY A 186 -4.77 -5.25 2.86
C GLY A 186 -3.90 -3.99 2.77
N THR A 187 -3.26 -3.55 3.86
CA THR A 187 -2.58 -2.25 3.88
C THR A 187 -1.13 -2.32 4.39
N GLU A 188 -0.90 -2.83 5.60
CA GLU A 188 0.42 -2.73 6.22
C GLU A 188 0.80 -3.90 7.13
N SER A 189 -0.12 -4.77 7.54
CA SER A 189 0.23 -5.94 8.35
C SER A 189 0.93 -7.01 7.52
N PHE A 190 1.72 -7.87 8.17
CA PHE A 190 2.38 -8.98 7.47
C PHE A 190 1.35 -9.90 6.84
N ARG A 191 1.71 -10.42 5.67
CA ARG A 191 0.87 -11.35 4.92
C ARG A 191 0.46 -12.54 5.81
N LYS A 192 -0.81 -12.88 5.79
CA LYS A 192 -1.34 -14.09 6.41
C LYS A 192 -1.45 -15.23 5.40
N SER A 193 -1.53 -16.46 5.91
CA SER A 193 -1.82 -17.63 5.08
C SER A 193 -3.25 -17.57 4.52
N LYS A 194 -3.55 -18.44 3.54
CA LYS A 194 -4.90 -18.54 2.95
C LYS A 194 -6.00 -18.88 3.96
N ASN A 195 -5.66 -19.50 5.09
CA ASN A 195 -6.59 -19.82 6.17
C ASN A 195 -6.58 -18.78 7.32
N GLY A 196 -5.98 -17.60 7.10
CA GLY A 196 -5.99 -16.49 8.06
C GLY A 196 -5.02 -16.63 9.24
N LYS A 197 -4.16 -17.66 9.24
CA LYS A 197 -3.12 -17.87 10.25
C LYS A 197 -1.83 -17.11 9.90
N ASP A 198 -0.97 -16.93 10.89
CA ASP A 198 0.34 -16.34 10.66
C ASP A 198 1.24 -17.28 9.85
N LEU A 199 2.12 -16.69 9.04
CA LEU A 199 3.10 -17.44 8.28
C LEU A 199 4.19 -18.02 9.21
N PRO A 200 4.83 -19.14 8.83
CA PRO A 200 5.90 -19.71 9.61
C PRO A 200 7.02 -18.69 9.86
N ASN A 201 7.58 -18.72 11.06
CA ASN A 201 8.73 -17.89 11.42
C ASN A 201 9.87 -18.06 10.38
N PRO A 202 10.46 -16.97 9.86
CA PRO A 202 11.47 -17.04 8.80
C PRO A 202 12.75 -17.77 9.24
N ARG A 203 13.12 -17.70 10.53
CA ARG A 203 14.24 -18.48 11.06
C ARG A 203 13.96 -19.98 11.03
N LYS A 204 12.73 -20.40 11.34
CA LYS A 204 12.34 -21.82 11.23
C LYS A 204 12.49 -22.31 9.78
N ILE A 205 12.04 -21.52 8.81
CA ILE A 205 12.19 -21.84 7.37
C ILE A 205 13.66 -21.89 6.98
N SER A 206 14.46 -20.89 7.39
CA SER A 206 15.91 -20.87 7.15
C SER A 206 16.59 -22.13 7.69
N ARG A 207 16.25 -22.60 8.89
CA ARG A 207 16.84 -23.82 9.46
C ARG A 207 16.48 -25.09 8.70
N ILE A 208 15.25 -25.19 8.22
CA ILE A 208 14.78 -26.38 7.49
C ILE A 208 15.39 -26.42 6.09
N LEU A 209 15.49 -25.28 5.41
CA LEU A 209 15.92 -25.21 4.01
C LEU A 209 17.42 -24.99 3.83
N SER A 210 18.09 -24.35 4.78
CA SER A 210 19.52 -24.03 4.70
C SER A 210 20.36 -25.26 5.03
N ASN A 211 20.50 -26.16 4.05
CA ASN A 211 21.52 -27.18 4.04
C ASN A 211 22.72 -26.67 3.22
N SER A 212 23.54 -25.81 3.83
CA SER A 212 24.72 -25.23 3.19
C SER A 212 25.87 -26.25 3.13
N LYS A 213 25.80 -27.18 2.18
CA LYS A 213 27.00 -27.91 1.76
C LYS A 213 27.92 -26.91 1.05
N LYS A 214 29.12 -26.68 1.58
CA LYS A 214 30.15 -25.87 0.92
C LYS A 214 30.56 -26.54 -0.40
N ARG A 215 29.90 -26.16 -1.50
CA ARG A 215 30.19 -26.66 -2.84
C ARG A 215 30.89 -25.55 -3.61
N LYS A 216 32.14 -25.79 -4.01
CA LYS A 216 32.84 -24.89 -4.93
C LYS A 216 32.24 -25.08 -6.33
N THR A 217 32.02 -23.98 -7.04
CA THR A 217 31.57 -24.00 -8.43
C THR A 217 32.77 -23.70 -9.33
N PRO A 218 33.39 -24.71 -9.97
CA PRO A 218 34.66 -24.53 -10.69
C PRO A 218 34.54 -23.68 -11.96
N LYS A 219 33.33 -23.38 -12.41
CA LYS A 219 33.05 -22.66 -13.66
C LYS A 219 32.89 -21.15 -13.49
N VAL A 220 32.88 -20.64 -12.26
CA VAL A 220 32.70 -19.20 -11.99
C VAL A 220 33.72 -18.74 -10.96
N THR A 221 34.27 -17.55 -11.17
CA THR A 221 35.11 -16.90 -10.18
C THR A 221 34.24 -16.23 -9.12
N LEU A 222 34.85 -15.89 -7.98
CA LEU A 222 34.18 -15.12 -6.92
C LEU A 222 33.74 -13.72 -7.40
N MET A 223 34.28 -13.24 -8.53
CA MET A 223 33.87 -11.98 -9.15
C MET A 223 32.40 -11.97 -9.53
N VAL A 224 31.80 -13.12 -9.88
CA VAL A 224 30.37 -13.19 -10.24
C VAL A 224 29.48 -12.75 -9.07
N MET A 225 29.83 -13.15 -7.84
CA MET A 225 29.07 -12.75 -6.64
C MET A 225 29.25 -11.25 -6.37
N HIS A 226 30.50 -10.76 -6.41
CA HIS A 226 30.80 -9.34 -6.15
C HIS A 226 30.17 -8.42 -7.20
N TRP A 227 30.21 -8.80 -8.47
CA TRP A 227 29.59 -8.03 -9.54
C TRP A 227 28.07 -7.99 -9.42
N GLY A 228 27.46 -9.07 -8.92
CA GLY A 228 26.03 -9.09 -8.58
C GLY A 228 25.67 -8.06 -7.51
N GLN A 229 26.44 -8.00 -6.41
CA GLN A 229 26.23 -7.00 -5.36
C GLN A 229 26.49 -5.57 -5.87
N PHE A 230 27.52 -5.38 -6.69
CA PHE A 230 27.84 -4.08 -7.28
C PHE A 230 26.66 -3.54 -8.11
N ILE A 231 26.07 -4.38 -8.97
CA ILE A 231 24.89 -4.00 -9.75
C ILE A 231 23.67 -3.78 -8.85
N ASP A 232 23.42 -4.66 -7.88
CA ASP A 232 22.30 -4.52 -6.93
C ASP A 232 22.31 -3.16 -6.24
N HIS A 233 23.49 -2.72 -5.78
CA HIS A 233 23.69 -1.45 -5.10
C HIS A 233 23.63 -0.21 -6.02
N ASP A 234 23.83 -0.37 -7.33
CA ASP A 234 23.66 0.70 -8.32
C ASP A 234 22.17 0.88 -8.68
N VAL A 235 21.42 -0.23 -8.72
CA VAL A 235 20.03 -0.22 -9.21
C VAL A 235 19.01 0.04 -8.09
N THR A 236 19.22 -0.50 -6.88
CA THR A 236 18.19 -0.43 -5.83
C THR A 236 18.74 -0.19 -4.43
N LEU A 237 17.96 0.51 -3.62
CA LEU A 237 18.14 0.59 -2.18
C LEU A 237 16.77 0.77 -1.51
N THR A 238 16.49 -0.03 -0.48
CA THR A 238 15.28 0.15 0.33
C THR A 238 15.67 0.66 1.72
N PRO A 239 15.43 1.94 2.06
CA PRO A 239 15.74 2.45 3.39
C PRO A 239 14.87 1.78 4.45
N VAL A 240 15.38 1.71 5.68
CA VAL A 240 14.63 1.24 6.86
C VAL A 240 13.92 2.41 7.53
N MET A 241 12.86 2.12 8.29
CA MET A 241 12.25 3.17 9.11
C MET A 241 13.21 3.69 10.17
N GLU A 242 13.15 5.00 10.36
CA GLU A 242 13.87 5.74 11.39
C GLU A 242 12.89 6.49 12.27
N LEU A 243 13.32 6.83 13.48
CA LEU A 243 12.58 7.69 14.38
C LEU A 243 12.51 9.10 13.80
N HIS A 244 11.35 9.75 13.94
CA HIS A 244 11.19 11.15 13.55
C HIS A 244 12.16 12.04 14.32
N GLU A 245 12.14 11.87 15.65
CA GLU A 245 13.05 12.53 16.59
C GLU A 245 14.12 11.55 17.10
N PRO A 246 15.40 11.95 17.15
CA PRO A 246 16.45 11.11 17.71
C PRO A 246 16.21 10.81 19.20
N VAL A 247 16.48 9.57 19.61
CA VAL A 247 16.59 9.15 21.01
C VAL A 247 18.07 8.85 21.27
N ASP A 248 18.65 9.46 22.31
CA ASP A 248 20.08 9.36 22.63
C ASP A 248 21.02 9.69 21.44
N GLY A 249 20.62 10.66 20.62
CA GLY A 249 21.36 11.08 19.43
C GLY A 249 21.26 10.14 18.23
N SER A 250 20.43 9.09 18.32
CA SER A 250 20.20 8.12 17.24
C SER A 250 18.77 8.14 16.75
N LYS A 251 18.58 8.14 15.43
CA LYS A 251 17.27 7.90 14.80
C LYS A 251 17.00 6.41 14.53
N SER A 252 17.93 5.53 14.91
CA SER A 252 17.78 4.09 14.68
C SER A 252 16.71 3.49 15.59
N ILE A 253 15.81 2.72 15.02
CA ILE A 253 14.80 1.98 15.77
C ILE A 253 15.42 0.69 16.30
N LEU A 254 15.40 0.48 17.62
CA LEU A 254 15.90 -0.76 18.23
C LEU A 254 14.75 -1.73 18.52
N CYS A 255 14.65 -2.82 17.76
CA CYS A 255 13.58 -3.82 17.92
C CYS A 255 13.97 -5.04 18.77
N CYS A 256 15.27 -5.27 18.90
CA CYS A 256 15.85 -6.38 19.64
C CYS A 256 17.22 -5.90 20.13
N ASP A 257 17.36 -5.74 21.44
CA ASP A 257 18.59 -5.29 22.08
C ASP A 257 19.29 -6.47 22.75
N LYS A 258 20.54 -6.72 22.39
CA LYS A 258 21.35 -7.82 22.94
C LYS A 258 20.65 -9.19 22.97
N GLY A 259 19.76 -9.43 22.00
CA GLY A 259 19.00 -10.68 21.88
C GLY A 259 17.69 -10.72 22.67
N LEU A 260 17.35 -9.68 23.41
CA LEU A 260 16.07 -9.53 24.10
C LEU A 260 15.20 -8.50 23.37
N TYR A 261 13.88 -8.62 23.50
CA TYR A 261 12.98 -7.62 22.93
C TYR A 261 13.24 -6.27 23.59
N ALA A 262 13.52 -5.25 22.78
CA ALA A 262 13.95 -3.94 23.27
C ALA A 262 12.88 -3.23 24.12
N ASN A 263 11.60 -3.59 23.96
CA ASN A 263 10.48 -3.23 24.83
C ASN A 263 9.59 -4.49 25.03
N SER A 264 9.04 -4.68 26.23
CA SER A 264 8.18 -5.84 26.54
C SER A 264 6.73 -5.69 26.04
N ASP A 265 6.36 -4.53 25.48
CA ASP A 265 5.02 -4.29 24.91
C ASP A 265 5.05 -4.35 23.37
N PRO A 266 4.52 -5.43 22.76
CA PRO A 266 4.42 -5.60 21.31
C PRO A 266 3.60 -4.50 20.61
N GLN A 267 2.74 -3.76 21.32
CA GLN A 267 2.00 -2.63 20.79
C GLN A 267 2.87 -1.36 20.73
N GLN A 268 3.87 -1.23 21.62
CA GLN A 268 4.81 -0.09 21.66
C GLN A 268 6.12 -0.28 20.90
N LEU A 269 6.45 -1.52 20.48
CA LEU A 269 7.46 -1.72 19.42
C LEU A 269 7.08 -1.02 18.10
N GLY A 270 5.84 -0.53 18.01
CA GLY A 270 5.35 0.30 16.92
C GLY A 270 5.17 -0.51 15.64
N LYS A 271 4.58 0.13 14.63
CA LYS A 271 4.38 -0.47 13.31
C LYS A 271 5.70 -0.83 12.62
N ALA A 272 6.82 -0.29 13.11
CA ALA A 272 8.15 -0.38 12.53
C ALA A 272 8.92 -1.64 12.89
N CYS A 273 8.74 -2.19 14.08
CA CYS A 273 9.51 -3.34 14.52
C CYS A 273 8.85 -4.68 14.21
N ARG A 274 9.65 -5.60 13.69
CA ARG A 274 9.26 -6.99 13.45
C ARG A 274 10.40 -7.95 13.76
N PRO A 275 10.86 -7.99 15.02
CA PRO A 275 11.93 -8.88 15.44
C PRO A 275 11.62 -10.33 15.07
N ILE A 276 12.64 -11.08 14.67
CA ILE A 276 12.50 -12.49 14.32
C ILE A 276 12.69 -13.29 15.61
N ASP A 277 11.62 -13.94 16.08
CA ASP A 277 11.65 -14.80 17.27
C ASP A 277 12.61 -15.99 17.04
N VAL A 278 13.53 -16.17 17.99
CA VAL A 278 14.49 -17.27 18.04
C VAL A 278 14.59 -17.92 19.42
N GLU A 279 13.65 -17.64 20.33
CA GLU A 279 13.66 -18.16 21.70
C GLU A 279 13.68 -19.70 21.73
N ASN A 280 12.97 -20.32 20.79
CA ASN A 280 12.91 -21.77 20.63
C ASN A 280 13.94 -22.33 19.63
N ASP A 281 14.92 -21.53 19.22
CA ASP A 281 15.98 -21.94 18.29
C ASP A 281 17.16 -22.58 19.04
N ALA A 282 17.45 -23.85 18.77
CA ALA A 282 18.52 -24.59 19.45
C ALA A 282 19.93 -23.96 19.33
N TYR A 283 20.19 -23.21 18.25
CA TYR A 283 21.45 -22.51 18.07
C TYR A 283 21.51 -21.25 18.96
N PHE A 284 20.46 -20.42 18.92
CA PHE A 284 20.43 -19.14 19.63
C PHE A 284 20.10 -19.26 21.13
N ARG A 285 19.47 -20.36 21.54
CA ARG A 285 19.19 -20.66 22.94
C ARG A 285 20.45 -20.78 23.79
N GLN A 286 21.57 -21.18 23.18
CA GLN A 286 22.87 -21.27 23.85
C GLN A 286 23.36 -19.89 24.37
N ASP A 287 22.93 -18.83 23.68
CA ASP A 287 23.30 -17.45 23.98
C ASP A 287 22.18 -16.67 24.70
N ASN A 288 21.15 -17.36 25.22
CA ASN A 288 19.94 -16.74 25.80
C ASN A 288 19.28 -15.68 24.90
N ARG A 289 19.37 -15.83 23.57
CA ARG A 289 18.75 -14.90 22.62
C ARG A 289 17.32 -15.30 22.32
N GLN A 290 16.39 -14.36 22.48
CA GLN A 290 14.97 -14.48 22.18
C GLN A 290 14.60 -13.92 20.80
N CYS A 291 15.36 -12.96 20.28
CA CYS A 291 15.07 -12.32 18.99
C CYS A 291 16.33 -12.03 18.14
N LEU A 292 16.09 -11.84 16.84
CA LEU A 292 16.98 -11.15 15.93
C LEU A 292 16.37 -9.78 15.58
N HIS A 293 17.24 -8.78 15.51
CA HIS A 293 16.89 -7.42 15.19
C HIS A 293 16.37 -7.29 13.75
N PHE A 294 15.20 -6.67 13.59
CA PHE A 294 14.61 -6.40 12.28
C PHE A 294 13.62 -5.22 12.37
N VAL A 295 13.94 -4.17 11.62
CA VAL A 295 13.10 -2.98 11.40
C VAL A 295 12.55 -3.08 9.98
N ARG A 296 11.27 -2.73 9.78
CA ARG A 296 10.68 -2.75 8.45
C ARG A 296 11.19 -1.58 7.61
N SER A 297 11.12 -1.75 6.30
CA SER A 297 11.40 -0.71 5.30
C SER A 297 10.56 0.55 5.51
N MET A 298 11.15 1.70 5.18
CA MET A 298 10.46 2.99 5.17
C MET A 298 9.26 2.94 4.21
N PRO A 299 8.04 3.26 4.67
CA PRO A 299 6.89 3.35 3.79
C PRO A 299 6.98 4.60 2.91
N THR A 300 6.43 4.53 1.70
CA THR A 300 6.07 5.74 0.95
C THR A 300 4.79 6.36 1.53
N THR A 301 4.52 7.63 1.23
CA THR A 301 3.30 8.31 1.67
C THR A 301 2.06 7.53 1.19
N ARG A 302 1.09 7.36 2.10
CA ARG A 302 -0.11 6.57 1.83
C ARG A 302 -0.92 7.21 0.70
N GLY A 303 -1.45 6.40 -0.21
CA GLY A 303 -2.26 6.86 -1.33
C GLY A 303 -1.51 7.05 -2.66
N CYS A 304 -0.19 6.99 -2.66
CA CYS A 304 0.59 7.11 -3.90
C CYS A 304 0.84 5.71 -4.48
N SER A 305 -0.07 5.22 -5.33
CA SER A 305 0.24 4.11 -6.24
C SER A 305 0.90 4.68 -7.48
N PHE A 306 2.16 4.32 -7.69
CA PHE A 306 2.81 4.49 -8.98
C PHE A 306 2.49 3.26 -9.83
#